data_AF-A0A2K5IGB9-F1
#
_entry.id   AF-A0A2K5IGB9-F1
#
_cell.length_a   1.000
_cell.length_b   1.000
_cell.length_c   1.000
_cell.angle_alpha   90.00
_cell.angle_beta   90.00
_cell.angle_gamma   90.00
#
_symmetry.space_group_name_H-M   'P 1'
#
loop_
_entity.id
_entity.type
_entity.pdbx_description
1 polymer ?
#
loop_
_entity_poly.entity_id
_entity_poly.type
_entity_poly.pdbx_seq_one_letter_code
_entity_poly.pdbx_strand_id
1 'polypeptide(L)'
;MILASLELLREQWIRAKYERQEFIYPEKQEPYSAGYREGFLWKRGRDNGQFLSRKFVLTEREGALKYFNRNDAKEPKAVMKIEHLNATFQPAKIGHPHGLQVTYLKDNSTRNIFIYHEDGKEIVDWFNALRAARFHYLQVAFPGASDADLVPKLSRNYLKEGYMEKTGPKQTEGFRKRWFTMDDRRLMYFKDPLDAFARGEVFIGSKESGYTVLHGFPPSTQGHHWPHGITIVTPDRKFLFACETESDQREWVAAFQKAVDRPMLPQEYRHFQHSSVVLTETGRAQLRDATWDTAASTRGHRPATRVPPPSVRTWRGHVRSVCDGDQFTVTAE
;
A
#
# COMPACT_ATOMS: atom_id res chain seq x y z
N MET A 1 9.72 12.90 11.04
CA MET A 1 9.02 11.60 10.88
C MET A 1 9.73 10.42 11.55
N ILE A 2 11.07 10.30 11.46
CA ILE A 2 11.84 9.20 12.09
C ILE A 2 11.83 9.25 13.63
N LEU A 3 11.69 10.43 14.24
CA LEU A 3 11.83 10.60 15.69
C LEU A 3 10.74 9.89 16.52
N ALA A 4 9.48 9.91 16.07
CA ALA A 4 8.37 9.32 16.83
C ALA A 4 8.35 7.78 16.82
N SER A 5 8.79 7.13 15.73
CA SER A 5 8.92 5.66 15.73
C SER A 5 10.10 5.20 16.60
N LEU A 6 11.15 6.01 16.64
CA LEU A 6 12.30 5.76 17.52
C LEU A 6 11.95 5.93 19.00
N GLU A 7 11.02 6.81 19.35
CA GLU A 7 10.61 7.01 20.75
C GLU A 7 9.98 5.75 21.34
N LEU A 8 8.91 5.23 20.71
CA LEU A 8 8.25 3.99 21.16
C LEU A 8 9.23 2.82 21.24
N LEU A 9 10.03 2.59 20.18
CA LEU A 9 10.96 1.47 20.14
C LEU A 9 12.06 1.60 21.19
N ARG A 10 12.60 2.80 21.41
CA ARG A 10 13.62 3.03 22.45
C ARG A 10 13.05 2.87 23.85
N GLU A 11 11.87 3.44 24.11
CA GLU A 11 11.19 3.31 25.39
C GLU A 11 10.93 1.84 25.70
N GLN A 12 10.27 1.11 24.79
CA GLN A 12 9.92 -0.29 25.02
C GLN A 12 11.15 -1.20 25.10
N TRP A 13 12.25 -0.87 24.42
CA TRP A 13 13.53 -1.56 24.58
C TRP A 13 14.13 -1.37 25.98
N ILE A 14 14.11 -0.15 26.52
CA ILE A 14 14.59 0.14 27.87
C ILE A 14 13.72 -0.60 28.89
N ARG A 15 12.40 -0.51 28.76
CA ARG A 15 11.45 -1.20 29.65
C ARG A 15 11.59 -2.72 29.58
N ALA A 16 11.75 -3.30 28.39
CA ALA A 16 11.99 -4.73 28.20
C ALA A 16 13.22 -5.22 28.99
N LYS A 17 14.32 -4.45 28.93
CA LYS A 17 15.58 -4.81 29.61
C LYS A 17 15.54 -4.63 31.12
N TYR A 18 15.05 -3.50 31.60
CA TYR A 18 15.31 -3.07 32.99
C TYR A 18 14.06 -3.12 33.87
N GLU A 19 12.87 -2.83 33.32
CA GLU A 19 11.61 -2.87 34.07
C GLU A 19 11.03 -4.29 34.08
N ARG A 20 10.90 -4.90 32.89
CA ARG A 20 10.29 -6.23 32.72
C ARG A 20 11.31 -7.35 32.77
N GLN A 21 12.58 -7.04 32.51
CA GLN A 21 13.70 -7.99 32.55
C GLN A 21 13.47 -9.21 31.64
N GLU A 22 12.91 -8.99 30.45
CA GLU A 22 12.55 -10.03 29.48
C GLU A 22 13.76 -10.84 29.00
N PHE A 23 14.97 -10.26 29.08
CA PHE A 23 16.22 -10.92 28.68
C PHE A 23 16.95 -11.60 29.84
N ILE A 24 16.43 -11.47 31.07
CA ILE A 24 16.88 -12.23 32.25
C ILE A 24 15.96 -13.43 32.47
N TYR A 25 14.65 -13.25 32.21
CA TYR A 25 13.59 -14.24 32.39
C TYR A 25 12.97 -14.60 31.03
N PRO A 26 13.51 -15.59 30.30
CA PRO A 26 13.09 -15.92 28.93
C PRO A 26 11.62 -16.31 28.80
N GLU A 27 10.99 -16.82 29.86
CA GLU A 27 9.56 -17.11 29.90
C GLU A 27 8.68 -15.87 29.64
N LYS A 28 9.21 -14.67 29.87
CA LYS A 28 8.52 -13.42 29.55
C LYS A 28 8.54 -13.08 28.06
N GLN A 29 9.32 -13.81 27.25
CA GLN A 29 9.40 -13.64 25.80
C GLN A 29 8.33 -14.46 25.06
N GLU A 30 7.73 -15.46 25.74
CA GLU A 30 6.67 -16.33 25.19
C GLU A 30 5.59 -15.59 24.37
N PRO A 31 5.09 -14.41 24.79
CA PRO A 31 4.09 -13.66 24.02
C PRO A 31 4.48 -13.33 22.57
N TYR A 32 5.78 -13.33 22.24
CA TYR A 32 6.29 -13.06 20.89
C TYR A 32 7.30 -14.09 20.37
N SER A 33 7.65 -15.12 21.14
CA SER A 33 8.57 -16.22 20.73
C SER A 33 7.89 -17.57 20.51
N ALA A 34 6.65 -17.77 20.97
CA ALA A 34 5.97 -19.08 20.93
C ALA A 34 5.52 -19.57 19.52
N GLY A 35 5.76 -18.79 18.46
CA GLY A 35 5.31 -19.10 17.10
C GLY A 35 3.79 -19.02 16.87
N TYR A 36 3.04 -18.59 17.89
CA TYR A 36 1.62 -18.28 17.83
C TYR A 36 1.32 -17.03 18.65
N ARG A 37 0.59 -16.08 18.07
CA ARG A 37 0.09 -14.89 18.79
C ARG A 37 -1.29 -14.51 18.28
N GLU A 38 -2.22 -14.26 19.18
CA GLU A 38 -3.52 -13.70 18.84
C GLU A 38 -3.88 -12.53 19.73
N GLY A 39 -4.74 -11.65 19.23
CA GLY A 39 -5.14 -10.47 19.97
C GLY A 39 -5.89 -9.48 19.08
N PHE A 40 -6.38 -8.42 19.71
CA PHE A 40 -7.12 -7.37 19.03
C PHE A 40 -6.21 -6.20 18.69
N LEU A 41 -6.31 -5.71 17.45
CA LEU A 41 -5.63 -4.50 17.01
C LEU A 41 -6.63 -3.56 16.36
N TRP A 42 -6.44 -2.26 16.59
CA TRP A 42 -7.17 -1.24 15.89
C TRP A 42 -6.66 -1.18 14.46
N LYS A 43 -7.51 -1.53 13.50
CA LYS A 43 -7.14 -1.63 12.09
C LYS A 43 -7.89 -0.60 11.26
N ARG A 44 -7.16 0.17 10.45
CA ARG A 44 -7.75 1.08 9.47
C ARG A 44 -8.55 0.31 8.41
N GLY A 45 -9.77 0.77 8.14
CA GLY A 45 -10.58 0.32 7.02
C GLY A 45 -9.97 0.72 5.68
N ARG A 46 -10.38 0.07 4.60
CA ARG A 46 -9.79 0.27 3.26
C ARG A 46 -10.06 1.68 2.73
N ASP A 47 -11.33 2.09 2.75
CA ASP A 47 -11.79 3.30 2.04
C ASP A 47 -12.47 4.31 2.98
N ASN A 48 -12.96 3.86 4.15
CA ASN A 48 -13.72 4.71 5.09
C ASN A 48 -12.84 5.51 6.05
N GLY A 49 -11.54 5.21 6.10
CA GLY A 49 -10.59 5.85 7.01
C GLY A 49 -10.86 5.67 8.51
N GLN A 50 -11.72 4.74 8.92
CA GLN A 50 -11.99 4.47 10.33
C GLN A 50 -11.10 3.34 10.84
N PHE A 51 -10.67 3.43 12.10
CA PHE A 51 -10.05 2.31 12.80
C PHE A 51 -11.11 1.49 13.52
N LEU A 52 -11.08 0.18 13.34
CA LEU A 52 -12.00 -0.74 14.00
C LEU A 52 -11.20 -1.87 14.62
N SER A 53 -11.61 -2.32 15.81
CA SER A 53 -11.00 -3.46 16.48
C SER A 53 -11.18 -4.75 15.66
N ARG A 54 -10.09 -5.48 15.43
CA ARG A 54 -10.07 -6.72 14.64
C ARG A 54 -9.19 -7.74 15.34
N LYS A 55 -9.64 -9.00 15.41
CA LYS A 55 -8.82 -10.11 15.87
C LYS A 55 -7.76 -10.41 14.81
N PHE A 56 -6.50 -10.39 15.20
CA PHE A 56 -5.37 -10.88 14.42
C PHE A 56 -4.86 -12.18 15.02
N VAL A 57 -4.35 -13.06 14.16
CA VAL A 57 -3.72 -14.32 14.54
C VAL A 57 -2.47 -14.48 13.67
N LEU A 58 -1.29 -14.48 14.29
CA LEU A 58 -0.04 -14.87 13.67
C LEU A 58 0.24 -16.32 14.05
N THR A 59 0.53 -17.15 13.06
CA THR A 59 0.88 -18.55 13.29
C THR A 59 1.95 -18.99 12.31
N GLU A 60 3.06 -19.48 12.86
CA GLU A 60 4.16 -20.02 12.08
C GLU A 60 3.81 -21.37 11.46
N ARG A 61 3.02 -22.19 12.16
CA ARG A 61 2.54 -23.48 11.67
C ARG A 61 1.82 -23.36 10.32
N GLU A 62 0.98 -22.35 10.16
CA GLU A 62 0.29 -22.10 8.88
C GLU A 62 1.03 -21.12 7.97
N GLY A 63 2.18 -20.60 8.40
CA GLY A 63 3.00 -19.69 7.62
C GLY A 63 2.34 -18.32 7.37
N ALA A 64 1.44 -17.85 8.25
CA ALA A 64 0.58 -16.70 7.93
C ALA A 64 0.21 -15.79 9.12
N LEU A 65 0.00 -14.51 8.80
CA LEU A 65 -0.78 -13.56 9.60
C LEU A 65 -2.21 -13.50 9.04
N LYS A 66 -3.20 -13.71 9.90
CA LYS A 66 -4.62 -13.68 9.58
C LYS A 66 -5.31 -12.58 10.36
N TYR A 67 -6.41 -12.06 9.82
CA TYR A 67 -7.32 -11.24 10.61
C TYR A 67 -8.78 -11.53 10.28
N PHE A 68 -9.63 -11.30 11.28
CA PHE A 68 -11.06 -11.55 11.21
C PHE A 68 -11.81 -10.22 11.27
N ASN A 69 -12.84 -10.06 10.44
CA ASN A 69 -13.66 -8.84 10.41
C ASN A 69 -14.67 -8.77 11.56
N ARG A 70 -15.04 -9.93 12.12
CA ARG A 70 -15.94 -10.11 13.26
C ARG A 70 -15.35 -11.19 14.17
N ASN A 71 -15.71 -11.18 15.45
CA ASN A 71 -15.11 -12.07 16.46
C ASN A 71 -15.56 -13.52 16.30
N ASP A 72 -16.78 -13.72 15.80
CA ASP A 72 -17.45 -15.00 15.56
C ASP A 72 -17.23 -15.54 14.15
N ALA A 73 -16.43 -14.85 13.33
CA ALA A 73 -16.16 -15.26 11.96
C ALA A 73 -15.38 -16.59 11.94
N LYS A 74 -15.96 -17.63 11.34
CA LYS A 74 -15.30 -18.93 11.15
C LYS A 74 -14.11 -18.86 10.19
N GLU A 75 -14.14 -17.94 9.24
CA GLU A 75 -13.10 -17.77 8.24
C GLU A 75 -12.41 -16.41 8.35
N PRO A 76 -11.08 -16.36 8.16
CA PRO A 76 -10.34 -15.12 8.18
C PRO A 76 -10.74 -14.24 6.99
N LYS A 77 -10.84 -12.93 7.23
CA LYS A 77 -11.09 -11.95 6.16
C LYS A 77 -9.92 -11.85 5.20
N ALA A 78 -8.70 -12.09 5.67
CA ALA A 78 -7.51 -12.25 4.84
C ALA A 78 -6.49 -13.16 5.53
N VAL A 79 -5.73 -13.87 4.70
CA VAL A 79 -4.57 -14.69 5.06
C VAL A 79 -3.35 -14.10 4.34
N MET A 80 -2.35 -13.67 5.10
CA MET A 80 -1.16 -12.99 4.59
C MET A 80 0.06 -13.87 4.87
N LYS A 81 0.68 -14.42 3.81
CA LYS A 81 1.85 -15.31 3.95
C LYS A 81 3.06 -14.57 4.52
N ILE A 82 3.77 -15.19 5.46
CA ILE A 82 4.99 -14.65 6.09
C ILE A 82 6.08 -14.32 5.06
N GLU A 83 6.18 -15.10 4.00
CA GLU A 83 7.12 -14.88 2.89
C GLU A 83 7.07 -13.44 2.35
N HIS A 84 5.86 -12.89 2.18
CA HIS A 84 5.64 -11.60 1.54
C HIS A 84 5.35 -10.47 2.52
N LEU A 85 5.36 -10.74 3.83
CA LEU A 85 5.06 -9.75 4.86
C LEU A 85 6.27 -8.85 5.14
N ASN A 86 5.97 -7.56 5.36
CA ASN A 86 6.87 -6.60 5.97
C ASN A 86 6.09 -5.77 6.99
N ALA A 87 6.80 -5.24 7.98
CA ALA A 87 6.22 -4.37 9.01
C ALA A 87 7.20 -3.24 9.35
N THR A 88 6.69 -2.02 9.49
CA THR A 88 7.49 -0.85 9.84
C THR A 88 6.65 0.17 10.62
N PHE A 89 7.21 0.72 11.71
CA PHE A 89 6.53 1.71 12.52
C PHE A 89 6.43 3.05 11.77
N GLN A 90 5.21 3.56 11.65
CA GLN A 90 4.86 4.73 10.85
C GLN A 90 3.94 5.70 11.60
N PRO A 91 4.29 6.13 12.83
CA PRO A 91 3.38 6.85 13.71
C PRO A 91 2.94 8.20 13.16
N ALA A 92 3.86 8.96 12.56
CA ALA A 92 3.55 10.26 11.97
C ALA A 92 2.61 10.14 10.75
N LYS A 93 2.78 9.10 9.93
CA LYS A 93 1.93 8.83 8.76
C LYS A 93 0.54 8.38 9.17
N ILE A 94 0.46 7.51 10.20
CA ILE A 94 -0.77 6.92 10.70
C ILE A 94 -1.55 7.90 11.60
N GLY A 95 -0.87 8.87 12.21
CA GLY A 95 -1.46 9.80 13.18
C GLY A 95 -1.65 9.17 14.56
N HIS A 96 -0.83 8.19 14.94
CA HIS A 96 -0.90 7.50 16.22
C HIS A 96 0.51 7.09 16.69
N PRO A 97 0.92 7.32 17.96
CA PRO A 97 2.27 7.01 18.45
C PRO A 97 2.66 5.53 18.29
N HIS A 98 1.67 4.65 18.34
CA HIS A 98 1.82 3.20 18.18
C HIS A 98 1.48 2.69 16.77
N GLY A 99 1.46 3.57 15.77
CA GLY A 99 1.11 3.22 14.40
C GLY A 99 2.13 2.29 13.75
N LEU A 100 1.69 1.10 13.36
CA LEU A 100 2.44 0.11 12.61
C LEU A 100 1.84 -0.08 11.21
N GLN A 101 2.67 0.05 10.17
CA GLN A 101 2.30 -0.27 8.80
C GLN A 101 2.77 -1.70 8.49
N VAL A 102 1.82 -2.58 8.18
CA VAL A 102 2.06 -3.93 7.66
C VAL A 102 1.80 -3.91 6.17
N THR A 103 2.75 -4.42 5.40
CA THR A 103 2.60 -4.60 3.95
C THR A 103 2.72 -6.07 3.58
N TYR A 104 1.94 -6.50 2.60
CA TYR A 104 2.08 -7.84 2.01
C TYR A 104 1.83 -7.80 0.51
N LEU A 105 2.41 -8.73 -0.23
CA LEU A 105 2.13 -8.88 -1.65
C LEU A 105 0.82 -9.65 -1.85
N LYS A 106 -0.12 -9.06 -2.58
CA LYS A 106 -1.38 -9.70 -3.01
C LYS A 106 -1.54 -9.53 -4.51
N ASP A 107 -1.60 -10.62 -5.26
CA ASP A 107 -1.79 -10.60 -6.72
C ASP A 107 -0.78 -9.65 -7.41
N ASN A 108 0.49 -9.74 -6.99
CA ASN A 108 1.60 -8.87 -7.39
C ASN A 108 1.45 -7.36 -7.09
N SER A 109 0.44 -6.96 -6.31
CA SER A 109 0.25 -5.59 -5.82
C SER A 109 0.46 -5.50 -4.32
N THR A 110 1.07 -4.42 -3.83
CA THR A 110 1.32 -4.27 -2.39
C THR A 110 0.08 -3.79 -1.61
N ARG A 111 -0.24 -4.64 -0.64
CA ARG A 111 -1.22 -4.59 0.43
C ARG A 111 -0.90 -3.66 1.61
N ASN A 112 -1.24 -2.37 1.66
CA ASN A 112 -1.07 -1.61 2.91
C ASN A 112 -2.16 -1.93 3.96
N ILE A 113 -1.72 -2.24 5.17
CA ILE A 113 -2.55 -2.41 6.37
C ILE A 113 -1.98 -1.52 7.48
N PHE A 114 -2.78 -0.60 7.97
CA PHE A 114 -2.40 0.30 9.07
C PHE A 114 -3.09 -0.16 10.35
N ILE A 115 -2.29 -0.43 11.37
CA ILE A 115 -2.73 -0.97 12.66
C ILE A 115 -2.07 -0.23 13.82
N TYR A 116 -2.69 -0.25 14.98
CA TYR A 116 -2.06 0.17 16.23
C TYR A 116 -2.69 -0.59 17.42
N HIS A 117 -2.06 -0.45 18.58
CA HIS A 117 -2.60 -0.84 19.87
C HIS A 117 -2.45 0.35 20.84
N GLU A 118 -3.34 0.46 21.83
CA GLU A 118 -3.27 1.54 22.84
C GLU A 118 -2.05 1.36 23.75
N ASP A 119 -1.73 0.11 24.10
CA ASP A 119 -0.50 -0.25 24.80
C ASP A 119 0.68 -0.37 23.82
N GLY A 120 1.76 0.38 24.11
CA GLY A 120 3.00 0.38 23.35
C GLY A 120 3.78 -0.93 23.45
N LYS A 121 3.71 -1.65 24.58
CA LYS A 121 4.31 -2.98 24.71
C LYS A 121 3.65 -3.95 23.74
N GLU A 122 2.31 -4.00 23.74
CA GLU A 122 1.57 -4.96 22.92
C GLU A 122 1.87 -4.81 21.42
N ILE A 123 1.96 -3.59 20.89
CA ILE A 123 2.29 -3.39 19.47
C ILE A 123 3.75 -3.75 19.15
N VAL A 124 4.67 -3.54 20.09
CA VAL A 124 6.09 -3.92 19.94
C VAL A 124 6.25 -5.43 20.01
N ASP A 125 5.50 -6.11 20.88
CA ASP A 125 5.44 -7.57 20.94
C ASP A 125 4.87 -8.13 19.62
N TRP A 126 3.83 -7.53 19.05
CA TRP A 126 3.33 -7.90 17.70
C TRP A 126 4.39 -7.72 16.61
N PHE A 127 5.14 -6.62 16.64
CA PHE A 127 6.23 -6.37 15.70
C PHE A 127 7.36 -7.40 15.83
N ASN A 128 7.76 -7.75 17.05
CA ASN A 128 8.78 -8.76 17.29
C ASN A 128 8.30 -10.18 16.97
N ALA A 129 7.03 -10.50 17.21
CA ALA A 129 6.43 -11.78 16.81
C ALA A 129 6.46 -11.94 15.28
N LEU A 130 6.13 -10.88 14.53
CA LEU A 130 6.26 -10.89 13.06
C LEU A 130 7.70 -11.10 12.62
N ARG A 131 8.68 -10.50 13.31
CA ARG A 131 10.11 -10.68 13.04
C ARG A 131 10.58 -12.10 13.35
N ALA A 132 10.13 -12.71 14.44
CA ALA A 132 10.44 -14.10 14.80
C ALA A 132 9.89 -15.06 13.75
N ALA A 133 8.62 -14.90 13.37
CA ALA A 133 7.98 -15.71 12.33
C ALA A 133 8.69 -15.57 10.97
N ARG A 134 9.11 -14.35 10.62
CA ARG A 134 9.95 -14.07 9.44
C ARG A 134 11.32 -14.75 9.53
N PHE A 135 11.93 -14.78 10.70
CA PHE A 135 13.24 -15.37 10.92
C PHE A 135 13.20 -16.89 10.68
N HIS A 136 12.24 -17.59 11.29
CA HIS A 136 12.06 -19.03 11.07
C HIS A 136 11.75 -19.36 9.61
N TYR A 137 10.88 -18.57 8.96
CA TYR A 137 10.63 -18.72 7.52
C TYR A 137 11.93 -18.61 6.70
N LEU A 138 12.77 -17.63 6.98
CA LEU A 138 14.02 -17.41 6.25
C LEU A 138 15.06 -18.49 6.50
N GLN A 139 15.15 -19.04 7.72
CA GLN A 139 16.04 -20.16 8.03
C GLN A 139 15.67 -21.40 7.19
N VAL A 140 14.37 -21.68 7.04
CA VAL A 140 13.89 -22.78 6.19
C VAL A 140 14.10 -22.48 4.71
N ALA A 141 13.83 -21.26 4.26
CA ALA A 141 13.99 -20.88 2.85
C ALA A 141 15.46 -20.78 2.41
N PHE A 142 16.38 -20.53 3.34
CA PHE A 142 17.81 -20.30 3.10
C PHE A 142 18.68 -21.08 4.10
N PRO A 143 18.71 -22.42 4.04
CA PRO A 143 19.36 -23.27 5.05
C PRO A 143 20.88 -23.09 5.16
N GLY A 144 21.53 -22.45 4.17
CA GLY A 144 22.95 -22.12 4.19
C GLY A 144 23.28 -20.68 4.61
N ALA A 145 22.27 -19.86 4.93
CA ALA A 145 22.49 -18.48 5.38
C ALA A 145 22.71 -18.44 6.90
N SER A 146 23.66 -17.63 7.35
CA SER A 146 23.85 -17.42 8.79
C SER A 146 22.74 -16.55 9.38
N ASP A 147 22.52 -16.63 10.69
CA ASP A 147 21.56 -15.75 11.38
C ASP A 147 21.87 -14.26 11.13
N ALA A 148 23.15 -13.90 11.09
CA ALA A 148 23.60 -12.54 10.78
C ALA A 148 23.19 -12.07 9.36
N ASP A 149 23.09 -12.99 8.40
CA ASP A 149 22.62 -12.69 7.04
C ASP A 149 21.09 -12.56 6.96
N LEU A 150 20.36 -13.15 7.91
CA LEU A 150 18.90 -13.19 7.94
C LEU A 150 18.28 -12.05 8.76
N VAL A 151 18.91 -11.66 9.87
CA VAL A 151 18.42 -10.59 10.76
C VAL A 151 18.10 -9.27 10.03
N PRO A 152 18.89 -8.81 9.04
CA PRO A 152 18.55 -7.61 8.26
C PRO A 152 17.31 -7.75 7.37
N LYS A 153 16.84 -8.98 7.11
CA LYS A 153 15.74 -9.31 6.19
C LYS A 153 14.40 -9.53 6.89
N LEU A 154 14.37 -9.53 8.23
CA LEU A 154 13.16 -9.81 9.03
C LEU A 154 12.06 -8.79 8.80
N SER A 155 12.43 -7.52 8.88
CA SER A 155 11.58 -6.35 8.65
C SER A 155 12.44 -5.24 8.05
N ARG A 156 11.91 -4.53 7.06
CA ARG A 156 12.63 -3.47 6.34
C ARG A 156 11.94 -2.14 6.56
N ASN A 157 12.70 -1.17 7.02
CA ASN A 157 12.28 0.23 6.94
C ASN A 157 12.46 0.71 5.50
N TYR A 158 11.63 1.66 5.09
CA TYR A 158 11.72 2.24 3.76
C TYR A 158 12.97 3.11 3.64
N LEU A 159 13.65 3.02 2.50
CA LEU A 159 14.88 3.77 2.23
C LEU A 159 14.61 5.27 2.18
N LYS A 160 13.49 5.65 1.57
CA LYS A 160 12.95 7.02 1.58
C LYS A 160 11.46 6.98 1.30
N GLU A 161 10.76 7.95 1.87
CA GLU A 161 9.37 8.26 1.54
C GLU A 161 9.18 9.76 1.42
N GLY A 162 8.15 10.18 0.69
CA GLY A 162 7.85 11.58 0.52
C GLY A 162 7.04 11.85 -0.74
N TYR A 163 6.59 13.09 -0.89
CA TYR A 163 5.92 13.51 -2.11
C TYR A 163 6.93 13.77 -3.23
N MET A 164 6.55 13.40 -4.45
CA MET A 164 7.15 13.84 -5.71
C MET A 164 6.03 14.05 -6.73
N GLU A 165 6.27 14.86 -7.76
CA GLU A 165 5.41 14.86 -8.94
C GLU A 165 5.90 13.83 -9.96
N LYS A 166 4.99 13.23 -10.73
CA LYS A 166 5.34 12.33 -11.84
C LYS A 166 4.45 12.57 -13.06
N THR A 167 4.98 12.31 -14.24
CA THR A 167 4.21 12.25 -15.50
C THR A 167 3.83 10.80 -15.86
N GLY A 168 3.06 10.64 -16.93
CA GLY A 168 2.67 9.36 -17.52
C GLY A 168 3.75 8.75 -18.43
N PRO A 169 3.48 7.59 -19.04
CA PRO A 169 4.44 6.87 -19.86
C PRO A 169 4.88 7.64 -21.11
N LYS A 170 4.02 8.51 -21.66
CA LYS A 170 4.32 9.31 -22.86
C LYS A 170 5.07 10.60 -22.54
N GLN A 171 5.24 10.94 -21.25
CA GLN A 171 5.92 12.13 -20.76
C GLN A 171 5.30 13.46 -21.22
N THR A 172 4.11 13.38 -21.82
CA THR A 172 3.31 14.51 -22.30
C THR A 172 2.07 14.69 -21.43
N GLU A 173 1.73 13.69 -20.61
CA GLU A 173 0.70 13.83 -19.60
C GLU A 173 1.16 14.81 -18.51
N GLY A 174 0.23 15.60 -17.97
CA GLY A 174 0.55 16.55 -16.89
C GLY A 174 1.13 15.85 -15.66
N PHE A 175 2.04 16.54 -14.97
CA PHE A 175 2.63 16.03 -13.73
C PHE A 175 1.58 15.97 -12.63
N ARG A 176 1.64 14.92 -11.81
CA ARG A 176 0.75 14.72 -10.67
C ARG A 176 1.53 14.40 -9.41
N LYS A 177 1.26 15.14 -8.34
CA LYS A 177 1.78 14.87 -6.99
C LYS A 177 1.32 13.50 -6.49
N ARG A 178 2.26 12.68 -6.02
CA ARG A 178 2.03 11.34 -5.46
C ARG A 178 2.92 11.13 -4.24
N TRP A 179 2.46 10.36 -3.28
CA TRP A 179 3.31 9.89 -2.18
C TRP A 179 4.12 8.69 -2.65
N PHE A 180 5.44 8.73 -2.54
CA PHE A 180 6.33 7.65 -2.92
C PHE A 180 6.89 6.95 -1.69
N THR A 181 7.08 5.64 -1.82
CA THR A 181 7.72 4.78 -0.83
C THR A 181 8.73 3.88 -1.53
N MET A 182 10.00 3.96 -1.14
CA MET A 182 11.05 3.07 -1.64
C MET A 182 11.31 1.94 -0.65
N ASP A 183 10.78 0.74 -0.93
CA ASP A 183 11.03 -0.49 -0.17
C ASP A 183 12.07 -1.33 -0.91
N ASP A 184 13.32 -1.22 -0.48
CA ASP A 184 14.47 -1.90 -1.06
C ASP A 184 14.64 -1.60 -2.57
N ARG A 185 14.16 -2.48 -3.47
CA ARG A 185 14.14 -2.25 -4.93
C ARG A 185 12.78 -1.87 -5.49
N ARG A 186 11.75 -1.78 -4.66
CA ARG A 186 10.37 -1.54 -5.10
C ARG A 186 9.94 -0.12 -4.76
N LEU A 187 9.83 0.70 -5.80
CA LEU A 187 9.27 2.04 -5.72
C LEU A 187 7.75 1.97 -5.91
N MET A 188 7.01 2.33 -4.88
CA MET A 188 5.54 2.39 -4.91
C MET A 188 5.12 3.85 -4.90
N TYR A 189 4.02 4.19 -5.60
CA TYR A 189 3.42 5.52 -5.51
C TYR A 189 1.91 5.48 -5.29
N PHE A 190 1.44 6.37 -4.44
CA PHE A 190 0.07 6.43 -3.92
C PHE A 190 -0.54 7.81 -4.18
N LYS A 191 -1.88 7.89 -4.20
CA LYS A 191 -2.54 9.20 -4.21
C LYS A 191 -2.38 9.83 -2.82
N ASP A 192 -2.71 9.05 -1.80
CA ASP A 192 -2.64 9.43 -0.40
C ASP A 192 -1.72 8.44 0.37
N PRO A 193 -0.93 8.88 1.37
CA PRO A 193 0.02 8.01 2.08
C PRO A 193 -0.63 6.83 2.81
N LEU A 194 -1.92 6.95 3.12
CA LEU A 194 -2.73 5.93 3.80
C LEU A 194 -3.60 5.10 2.83
N ASP A 195 -3.36 5.22 1.52
CA ASP A 195 -4.02 4.38 0.52
C ASP A 195 -3.69 2.90 0.76
N ALA A 196 -4.71 2.06 0.61
CA ALA A 196 -4.58 0.62 0.76
C ALA A 196 -3.72 -0.02 -0.34
N PHE A 197 -3.70 0.55 -1.55
CA PHE A 197 -2.98 -0.01 -2.70
C PHE A 197 -2.23 1.09 -3.44
N ALA A 198 -1.07 0.75 -3.99
CA ALA A 198 -0.33 1.64 -4.87
C ALA A 198 -1.10 1.90 -6.17
N ARG A 199 -0.96 3.11 -6.72
CA ARG A 199 -1.43 3.45 -8.07
C ARG A 199 -0.54 2.82 -9.14
N GLY A 200 0.70 2.55 -8.78
CA GLY A 200 1.60 1.73 -9.55
C GLY A 200 2.91 1.53 -8.81
N GLU A 201 3.70 0.63 -9.36
CA GLU A 201 4.92 0.14 -8.74
C GLU A 201 5.98 -0.01 -9.81
N VAL A 202 7.23 0.21 -9.41
CA VAL A 202 8.39 0.18 -10.30
C VAL A 202 9.48 -0.60 -9.60
N PHE A 203 10.00 -1.61 -10.28
CA PHE A 203 11.21 -2.29 -9.84
C PHE A 203 12.44 -1.48 -10.24
N ILE A 204 13.36 -1.28 -9.32
CA ILE A 204 14.64 -0.57 -9.51
C ILE A 204 15.75 -1.63 -9.49
N GLY A 205 16.10 -2.10 -10.69
CA GLY A 205 17.16 -3.08 -10.89
C GLY A 205 18.56 -2.48 -10.76
N SER A 206 19.57 -3.27 -11.12
CA SER A 206 20.96 -2.82 -11.09
C SER A 206 21.39 -2.20 -12.42
N LYS A 207 22.51 -1.48 -12.40
CA LYS A 207 23.13 -0.90 -13.60
C LYS A 207 23.47 -1.92 -14.66
N GLU A 208 23.87 -3.14 -14.27
CA GLU A 208 24.15 -4.25 -15.20
C GLU A 208 22.88 -4.71 -15.94
N SER A 209 21.70 -4.43 -15.38
CA SER A 209 20.40 -4.71 -16.00
C SER A 209 19.80 -3.50 -16.72
N GLY A 210 20.60 -2.47 -17.03
CA GLY A 210 20.17 -1.30 -17.80
C GLY A 210 19.43 -0.23 -17.00
N TYR A 211 19.53 -0.24 -15.66
CA TYR A 211 18.96 0.80 -14.82
C TYR A 211 19.95 1.93 -14.57
N THR A 212 19.51 3.19 -14.72
CA THR A 212 20.33 4.35 -14.37
C THR A 212 19.50 5.46 -13.73
N VAL A 213 20.16 6.31 -12.94
CA VAL A 213 19.57 7.47 -12.27
C VAL A 213 20.30 8.72 -12.76
N LEU A 214 19.55 9.72 -13.19
CA LEU A 214 20.10 10.99 -13.68
C LEU A 214 19.45 12.17 -12.93
N HIS A 215 20.27 13.19 -12.68
CA HIS A 215 19.78 14.47 -12.17
C HIS A 215 19.11 15.27 -13.30
N GLY A 216 18.02 15.93 -12.97
CA GLY A 216 17.28 16.80 -13.87
C GLY A 216 16.33 16.05 -14.82
N PHE A 217 15.81 16.82 -15.77
CA PHE A 217 14.88 16.36 -16.79
C PHE A 217 15.51 16.41 -18.18
N PRO A 218 15.01 15.61 -19.14
CA PRO A 218 15.24 15.86 -20.55
C PRO A 218 14.81 17.30 -20.92
N PRO A 219 15.53 18.00 -21.82
CA PRO A 219 15.23 19.39 -22.19
C PRO A 219 13.79 19.64 -22.69
N SER A 220 13.15 18.61 -23.25
CA SER A 220 11.79 18.67 -23.80
C SER A 220 10.67 18.56 -22.76
N THR A 221 11.00 18.41 -21.47
CA THR A 221 10.02 18.14 -20.41
C THR A 221 9.26 19.41 -20.05
N GLN A 222 7.93 19.33 -20.01
CA GLN A 222 7.05 20.45 -19.67
C GLN A 222 5.97 20.02 -18.67
N GLY A 223 5.30 20.98 -18.05
CA GLY A 223 4.12 20.75 -17.21
C GLY A 223 4.39 20.26 -15.80
N HIS A 224 5.64 20.32 -15.32
CA HIS A 224 5.99 20.14 -13.91
C HIS A 224 5.94 21.47 -13.17
N HIS A 225 5.52 21.44 -11.90
CA HIS A 225 5.51 22.63 -11.04
C HIS A 225 6.73 22.65 -10.11
N TRP A 226 7.21 21.47 -9.73
CA TRP A 226 8.39 21.34 -8.89
C TRP A 226 9.68 21.37 -9.73
N PRO A 227 10.71 22.13 -9.32
CA PRO A 227 11.84 22.44 -10.21
C PRO A 227 12.95 21.37 -10.21
N HIS A 228 13.02 20.52 -9.20
CA HIS A 228 14.16 19.60 -9.01
C HIS A 228 13.88 18.22 -9.60
N GLY A 229 14.28 18.01 -10.86
CA GLY A 229 13.97 16.79 -11.60
C GLY A 229 14.86 15.57 -11.30
N ILE A 230 14.31 14.37 -11.41
CA ILE A 230 15.01 13.09 -11.37
C ILE A 230 14.52 12.26 -12.56
N THR A 231 15.45 11.68 -13.30
CA THR A 231 15.14 10.77 -14.41
C THR A 231 15.66 9.38 -14.07
N ILE A 232 14.76 8.39 -13.97
CA ILE A 232 15.13 6.97 -13.86
C ILE A 232 14.95 6.31 -15.21
N VAL A 233 16.02 5.74 -15.75
CA VAL A 233 15.99 4.92 -16.96
C VAL A 233 15.86 3.46 -16.54
N THR A 234 14.88 2.77 -17.11
CA THR A 234 14.75 1.31 -17.04
C THR A 234 14.82 0.73 -18.46
N PRO A 235 14.99 -0.60 -18.63
CA PRO A 235 14.96 -1.22 -19.96
C PRO A 235 13.69 -0.93 -20.75
N ASP A 236 12.55 -0.81 -20.08
CA ASP A 236 11.25 -0.64 -20.73
C ASP A 236 10.90 0.82 -21.00
N ARG A 237 11.23 1.74 -20.08
CA ARG A 237 10.89 3.17 -20.20
C ARG A 237 11.69 4.07 -19.27
N LYS A 238 11.56 5.38 -19.51
CA LYS A 238 12.06 6.42 -18.60
C LYS A 238 10.94 6.95 -17.70
N PHE A 239 11.24 7.11 -16.42
CA PHE A 239 10.37 7.75 -15.44
C PHE A 239 10.93 9.12 -15.07
N LEU A 240 10.07 10.13 -15.09
CA LEU A 240 10.42 11.50 -14.70
C LEU A 240 9.71 11.87 -13.41
N PHE A 241 10.48 12.29 -12.41
CA PHE A 241 9.98 12.72 -11.12
C PHE A 241 10.45 14.14 -10.80
N ALA A 242 9.61 14.93 -10.15
CA ALA A 242 9.97 16.26 -9.68
C ALA A 242 9.93 16.29 -8.15
N CYS A 243 10.92 16.93 -7.52
CA CYS A 243 10.98 17.17 -6.08
C CYS A 243 10.81 18.65 -5.77
N GLU A 244 10.16 18.96 -4.65
CA GLU A 244 9.90 20.33 -4.21
C GLU A 244 11.18 21.06 -3.82
N THR A 245 12.15 20.36 -3.23
CA THR A 245 13.42 20.91 -2.77
C THR A 245 14.60 20.13 -3.32
N GLU A 246 15.75 20.80 -3.43
CA GLU A 246 17.01 20.17 -3.82
C GLU A 246 17.48 19.12 -2.79
N SER A 247 17.20 19.35 -1.51
CA SER A 247 17.52 18.37 -0.44
C SER A 247 16.77 17.07 -0.66
N ASP A 248 15.46 17.14 -0.93
CA ASP A 248 14.67 15.94 -1.23
C ASP A 248 15.15 15.24 -2.49
N GLN A 249 15.47 16.00 -3.54
CA GLN A 249 16.02 15.47 -4.78
C GLN A 249 17.29 14.66 -4.51
N ARG A 250 18.23 15.23 -3.75
CA ARG A 250 19.51 14.60 -3.40
C ARG A 250 19.31 13.31 -2.62
N GLU A 251 18.42 13.31 -1.63
CA GLU A 251 18.10 12.13 -0.84
C GLU A 251 17.40 11.04 -1.68
N TRP A 252 16.50 11.42 -2.58
CA TRP A 252 15.86 10.47 -3.51
C TRP A 252 16.86 9.86 -4.49
N VAL A 253 17.72 10.68 -5.11
CA VAL A 253 18.77 10.17 -5.99
C VAL A 253 19.71 9.24 -5.23
N ALA A 254 20.14 9.58 -4.02
CA ALA A 254 20.97 8.71 -3.19
C ALA A 254 20.30 7.35 -2.91
N ALA A 255 19.00 7.35 -2.61
CA ALA A 255 18.23 6.11 -2.40
C ALA A 255 18.15 5.26 -3.68
N PHE A 256 17.88 5.86 -4.83
CA PHE A 256 17.85 5.15 -6.11
C PHE A 256 19.23 4.63 -6.51
N GLN A 257 20.26 5.45 -6.37
CA GLN A 257 21.63 5.09 -6.72
C GLN A 257 22.12 3.92 -5.88
N LYS A 258 21.80 3.89 -4.58
CA LYS A 258 22.10 2.76 -3.70
C LYS A 258 21.49 1.44 -4.20
N ALA A 259 20.27 1.47 -4.74
CA ALA A 259 19.64 0.30 -5.33
C ALA A 259 20.31 -0.09 -6.66
N VAL A 260 20.58 0.88 -7.53
CA VAL A 260 21.17 0.66 -8.86
C VAL A 260 22.60 0.13 -8.79
N ASP A 261 23.41 0.62 -7.85
CA ASP A 261 24.81 0.18 -7.69
C ASP A 261 24.96 -1.17 -6.98
N ARG A 262 23.93 -1.63 -6.27
CA ARG A 262 23.94 -2.95 -5.65
C ARG A 262 23.68 -4.01 -6.73
N PRO A 263 24.53 -5.04 -6.88
CA PRO A 263 24.22 -6.18 -7.72
C PRO A 263 22.91 -6.86 -7.30
N MET A 264 22.17 -7.41 -8.27
CA MET A 264 20.93 -8.12 -7.94
C MET A 264 21.22 -9.50 -7.33
N LEU A 265 20.50 -9.85 -6.27
CA LEU A 265 20.51 -11.19 -5.69
C LEU A 265 19.73 -12.16 -6.58
N PRO A 266 20.04 -13.47 -6.58
CA PRO A 266 19.35 -14.47 -7.41
C PRO A 266 17.81 -14.44 -7.31
N GLN A 267 17.27 -14.13 -6.12
CA GLN A 267 15.83 -14.04 -5.88
C GLN A 267 15.18 -12.79 -6.49
N GLU A 268 15.95 -11.71 -6.65
CA GLU A 268 15.49 -10.43 -7.21
C GLU A 268 15.30 -10.54 -8.73
N TYR A 269 16.05 -11.41 -9.42
CA TYR A 269 15.86 -11.68 -10.85
C TYR A 269 14.47 -12.26 -11.16
N ARG A 270 13.90 -13.08 -10.27
CA ARG A 270 12.52 -13.59 -10.43
C ARG A 270 11.50 -12.46 -10.38
N HIS A 271 11.70 -11.49 -9.49
CA HIS A 271 10.83 -10.33 -9.38
C HIS A 271 10.96 -9.41 -10.60
N PHE A 272 12.17 -9.25 -11.14
CA PHE A 272 12.41 -8.52 -12.38
C PHE A 272 11.64 -9.13 -13.58
N GLN A 273 11.65 -10.45 -13.73
CA GLN A 273 10.91 -11.17 -14.78
C GLN A 273 9.39 -11.02 -14.65
N HIS A 274 8.84 -11.11 -13.42
CA HIS A 274 7.39 -10.89 -13.21
C HIS A 274 6.98 -9.42 -13.39
N SER A 275 7.84 -8.46 -13.07
CA SER A 275 7.57 -7.03 -13.22
C SER A 275 7.47 -6.61 -14.68
N SER A 276 8.32 -7.19 -15.55
CA SER A 276 8.29 -6.96 -17.00
C SER A 276 7.01 -7.52 -17.64
N VAL A 277 6.47 -8.64 -17.12
CA VAL A 277 5.17 -9.18 -17.54
C VAL A 277 4.00 -8.29 -17.09
N VAL A 278 3.97 -7.82 -15.84
CA VAL A 278 2.86 -6.99 -15.33
C VAL A 278 2.79 -5.59 -15.95
N LEU A 279 3.92 -5.02 -16.41
CA LEU A 279 3.91 -3.78 -17.21
C LEU A 279 3.14 -3.93 -18.53
N THR A 280 3.14 -5.13 -19.14
CA THR A 280 2.36 -5.38 -20.37
C THR A 280 0.85 -5.42 -20.11
N GLU A 281 0.41 -5.91 -18.95
CA GLU A 281 -1.01 -5.96 -18.58
C GLU A 281 -1.53 -4.65 -17.99
N THR A 282 -0.75 -3.96 -17.16
CA THR A 282 -1.12 -2.64 -16.61
C THR A 282 -1.15 -1.53 -17.66
N GLY A 283 -0.42 -1.68 -18.77
CA GLY A 283 -0.59 -0.81 -19.94
C GLY A 283 -2.02 -0.84 -20.51
N ARG A 284 -2.73 -1.98 -20.40
CA ARG A 284 -4.15 -2.10 -20.79
C ARG A 284 -5.11 -1.51 -19.76
N ALA A 285 -4.76 -1.56 -18.47
CA ALA A 285 -5.57 -0.96 -17.41
C ALA A 285 -5.46 0.59 -17.39
N GLN A 286 -4.28 1.14 -17.66
CA GLN A 286 -4.06 2.60 -17.75
C GLN A 286 -4.84 3.26 -18.90
N LEU A 287 -5.15 2.52 -19.97
CA LEU A 287 -6.02 2.99 -21.06
C LEU A 287 -7.50 3.06 -20.66
N ARG A 288 -7.95 2.28 -19.68
CA ARG A 288 -9.34 2.31 -19.17
C ARG A 288 -9.60 3.46 -18.21
N ASP A 289 -8.62 3.85 -17.40
CA ASP A 289 -8.76 5.02 -16.51
C ASP A 289 -8.75 6.35 -17.27
N ALA A 290 -7.96 6.46 -18.37
CA ALA A 290 -7.97 7.64 -19.22
C ALA A 290 -9.31 7.87 -19.95
N THR A 291 -10.07 6.80 -20.21
CA THR A 291 -11.36 6.89 -20.91
C THR A 291 -12.53 7.22 -19.97
N TRP A 292 -12.47 6.84 -18.69
CA TRP A 292 -13.50 7.19 -17.70
C TRP A 292 -13.46 8.67 -17.28
N ASP A 293 -12.28 9.23 -17.05
CA ASP A 293 -12.14 10.64 -16.63
C ASP A 293 -12.52 11.64 -17.74
N THR A 294 -12.43 11.22 -19.02
CA THR A 294 -12.83 12.06 -20.16
C THR A 294 -14.36 12.09 -20.35
N ALA A 295 -15.07 11.01 -20.01
CA ALA A 295 -16.53 10.92 -20.12
C ALA A 295 -17.28 11.71 -19.02
N ALA A 296 -16.66 11.92 -17.86
CA ALA A 296 -17.25 12.70 -16.77
C ALA A 296 -17.17 14.23 -17.00
N SER A 297 -16.29 14.69 -17.90
CA SER A 297 -16.07 16.12 -18.17
C SER A 297 -17.02 16.72 -19.24
N THR A 298 -17.77 15.89 -19.98
CA THR A 298 -18.63 16.34 -21.10
C THR A 298 -20.14 16.31 -20.82
N ARG A 299 -20.58 16.18 -19.56
CA ARG A 299 -21.99 16.39 -19.18
C ARG A 299 -22.15 17.66 -18.34
N GLY A 300 -22.06 18.80 -18.99
CA GLY A 300 -22.46 20.08 -18.44
C GLY A 300 -22.76 21.07 -19.57
N HIS A 301 -23.98 21.65 -19.52
CA HIS A 301 -24.52 22.70 -20.40
C HIS A 301 -25.31 22.25 -21.64
N ARG A 302 -26.62 22.10 -21.45
CA ARG A 302 -27.63 22.41 -22.48
C ARG A 302 -28.15 23.83 -22.22
N PRO A 303 -28.23 24.72 -23.22
CA PRO A 303 -28.87 26.02 -23.05
C PRO A 303 -30.40 25.89 -23.11
N ALA A 304 -31.07 26.68 -22.28
CA ALA A 304 -32.52 26.78 -22.20
C ALA A 304 -33.11 27.33 -23.51
N THR A 305 -34.11 26.63 -24.06
CA THR A 305 -34.91 27.12 -25.18
C THR A 305 -36.31 27.51 -24.70
N ARG A 306 -36.77 28.64 -25.25
CA ARG A 306 -37.96 29.41 -24.88
C ARG A 306 -39.27 28.64 -25.10
N VAL A 307 -40.19 28.83 -24.17
CA VAL A 307 -41.60 28.42 -24.24
C VAL A 307 -42.40 29.42 -25.09
N PRO A 308 -43.31 28.98 -26.00
CA PRO A 308 -44.42 29.79 -26.47
C PRO A 308 -45.78 29.34 -25.84
N PRO A 309 -46.80 30.22 -25.80
CA PRO A 309 -48.04 30.06 -25.01
C PRO A 309 -49.13 29.26 -25.76
N PRO A 310 -50.29 28.92 -25.11
CA PRO A 310 -51.12 27.78 -25.48
C PRO A 310 -52.22 28.12 -26.50
N SER A 311 -52.55 27.14 -27.35
CA SER A 311 -53.78 27.14 -28.16
C SER A 311 -54.75 26.06 -27.67
N VAL A 312 -56.01 26.46 -27.48
CA VAL A 312 -57.13 25.68 -26.94
C VAL A 312 -57.96 25.05 -28.07
N ARG A 313 -58.66 23.93 -27.76
CA ARG A 313 -59.79 23.24 -28.45
C ARG A 313 -59.37 22.15 -29.46
N THR A 314 -59.97 20.95 -29.55
CA THR A 314 -61.27 20.43 -29.06
C THR A 314 -61.34 18.89 -29.16
N TRP A 315 -62.03 18.28 -28.20
CA TRP A 315 -62.82 17.04 -28.15
C TRP A 315 -62.96 16.10 -29.38
N ARG A 316 -62.75 14.80 -29.13
CA ARG A 316 -63.68 13.63 -29.22
C ARG A 316 -62.84 12.42 -28.79
N GLY A 317 -63.11 11.67 -27.73
CA GLY A 317 -64.38 11.09 -27.31
C GLY A 317 -64.39 9.62 -27.74
N HIS A 318 -64.04 8.68 -26.86
CA HIS A 318 -64.65 7.35 -26.80
C HIS A 318 -64.47 6.74 -25.41
N VAL A 319 -65.61 6.30 -24.89
CA VAL A 319 -65.88 5.70 -23.59
C VAL A 319 -65.88 4.18 -23.74
N ARG A 320 -65.32 3.47 -22.75
CA ARG A 320 -65.86 2.28 -22.06
C ARG A 320 -64.83 1.89 -20.97
N SER A 321 -65.13 1.97 -19.66
CA SER A 321 -66.04 1.11 -18.87
C SER A 321 -65.53 -0.34 -18.90
N VAL A 322 -65.24 -1.06 -17.81
CA VAL A 322 -65.65 -0.96 -16.40
C VAL A 322 -64.89 -2.03 -15.58
N CYS A 323 -64.63 -1.74 -14.29
CA CYS A 323 -64.59 -2.63 -13.11
C CYS A 323 -63.66 -3.86 -13.08
N ASP A 324 -63.25 -4.43 -11.94
CA ASP A 324 -63.18 -4.07 -10.52
C ASP A 324 -62.38 -5.19 -9.84
N GLY A 325 -61.59 -4.83 -8.83
CA GLY A 325 -61.44 -5.63 -7.61
C GLY A 325 -60.60 -6.91 -7.68
N ASP A 326 -60.26 -7.56 -6.58
CA ASP A 326 -60.06 -7.20 -5.17
C ASP A 326 -59.44 -8.48 -4.55
N GLN A 327 -58.70 -8.33 -3.46
CA GLN A 327 -58.52 -9.33 -2.39
C GLN A 327 -57.60 -10.57 -2.53
N PHE A 328 -56.56 -10.57 -1.65
CA PHE A 328 -56.28 -11.50 -0.54
C PHE A 328 -56.56 -13.02 -0.64
N THR A 329 -55.54 -13.83 -0.29
CA THR A 329 -55.47 -14.99 0.67
C THR A 329 -54.08 -15.64 0.51
N VAL A 330 -53.15 -15.74 1.49
CA VAL A 330 -53.04 -16.60 2.70
C VAL A 330 -53.36 -18.09 2.48
N THR A 331 -52.32 -18.94 2.56
CA THR A 331 -52.19 -20.24 3.30
C THR A 331 -50.88 -20.92 2.81
N ALA A 332 -49.87 -21.13 3.66
CA ALA A 332 -49.67 -22.28 4.56
C ALA A 332 -49.22 -23.57 3.83
N GLU A 333 -47.93 -23.89 3.98
CA GLU A 333 -47.41 -25.18 4.50
C GLU A 333 -45.98 -24.96 5.02
#